data_AF-A0A154P868-F1
#
_entry.id   AF-A0A154P868-F1
#
_cell.length_a   1.000
_cell.length_b   1.000
_cell.length_c   1.000
_cell.angle_alpha   90.00
_cell.angle_beta   90.00
_cell.angle_gamma   90.00
#
_symmetry.space_group_name_H-M   'P 1'
#
loop_
_entity.id
_entity.type
_entity.pdbx_description
1 polymer ?
#
loop_
_entity_poly.entity_id
_entity_poly.type
_entity_poly.pdbx_seq_one_letter_code
_entity_poly.pdbx_strand_id
1 'polypeptide(L)'
;MPGSTPTGRDFPVEGVYVDVNRSDSKQVTLLGQANTRRGKVNLVGSYGCEVSSEAPSFLTSYEVANMSVAIPPKERPNLQGLRPSYETGENLHAECTSAPSYPAAVLAFILNGNEVNEAFTKELPIDGPSDDNIVSSSRLSLSLRLERHHFPGGTLSLTCQSTLPGIKGARALETTETATLAASNQRLAQEPPRSGSSFNIPVLSTMMLCILATVESVCCGNFSYLHM
;
A
#
# COMPACT_ATOMS: atom_id res chain seq x y z
N MET A 1 30.29 24.68 -35.93
CA MET A 1 29.79 25.34 -37.16
C MET A 1 29.79 24.30 -38.27
N PRO A 2 28.92 24.42 -39.28
CA PRO A 2 29.02 23.57 -40.47
C PRO A 2 30.46 23.59 -40.99
N GLY A 3 31.12 22.42 -41.07
CA GLY A 3 32.52 22.31 -41.50
C GLY A 3 33.60 22.50 -40.41
N SER A 4 33.26 22.67 -39.13
CA SER A 4 34.27 22.68 -38.07
C SER A 4 34.84 21.29 -37.80
N THR A 5 36.17 21.18 -37.66
CA THR A 5 36.88 19.98 -37.23
C THR A 5 37.56 20.22 -35.88
N PRO A 6 37.22 19.50 -34.80
CA PRO A 6 36.19 18.46 -34.72
C PRO A 6 34.77 19.03 -34.85
N THR A 7 33.83 18.16 -35.22
CA THR A 7 32.40 18.47 -35.22
C THR A 7 31.92 18.62 -33.78
N GLY A 8 31.64 19.86 -33.37
CA GLY A 8 31.19 20.17 -32.01
C GLY A 8 32.33 20.65 -31.10
N ARG A 9 32.02 21.62 -30.25
CA ARG A 9 32.89 22.12 -29.18
C ARG A 9 32.01 22.48 -28.00
N ASP A 10 32.48 22.20 -26.79
CA ASP A 10 31.85 22.65 -25.56
C ASP A 10 32.55 23.90 -25.01
N PHE A 11 31.83 24.62 -24.16
CA PHE A 11 32.37 25.74 -23.40
C PHE A 11 32.09 25.49 -21.92
N PRO A 12 33.06 25.73 -21.02
CA PRO A 12 32.89 25.40 -19.62
C PRO A 12 31.81 26.27 -18.98
N VAL A 13 30.81 25.62 -18.41
CA VAL A 13 29.78 26.22 -17.55
C VAL A 13 29.88 25.53 -16.20
N GLU A 14 29.80 26.32 -15.12
CA GLU A 14 29.91 25.76 -13.77
C GLU A 14 28.85 24.67 -13.53
N GLY A 15 29.31 23.48 -13.15
CA GLY A 15 28.45 22.33 -12.88
C GLY A 15 27.88 21.61 -14.11
N VAL A 16 28.10 22.07 -15.35
CA VAL A 16 27.59 21.39 -16.55
C VAL A 16 28.75 20.89 -17.40
N TYR A 17 28.78 19.58 -17.66
CA TYR A 17 29.79 18.93 -18.48
C TYR A 17 29.13 18.26 -19.68
N VAL A 18 29.62 18.53 -20.89
CA VAL A 18 29.07 17.99 -22.13
C VAL A 18 30.00 16.88 -22.65
N ASP A 19 29.43 15.72 -22.95
CA ASP A 19 30.14 14.69 -23.69
C ASP A 19 29.99 14.94 -25.19
N VAL A 20 30.96 15.65 -25.77
CA VAL A 20 30.95 16.02 -27.20
C VAL A 20 30.96 14.78 -28.10
N ASN A 21 31.57 13.66 -27.67
CA ASN A 21 31.62 12.43 -28.47
C ASN A 21 30.28 11.70 -28.53
N ARG A 22 29.40 11.97 -27.55
CA ARG A 22 28.04 11.43 -27.48
C ARG A 22 26.98 12.49 -27.75
N SER A 23 27.36 13.59 -28.37
CA SER A 23 26.48 14.70 -28.73
C SER A 23 26.51 14.95 -30.23
N ASP A 24 25.40 15.41 -30.78
CA ASP A 24 25.26 15.75 -32.18
C ASP A 24 24.29 16.93 -32.37
N SER A 25 23.85 17.17 -33.60
CA SER A 25 22.91 18.26 -33.94
C SER A 25 21.50 18.14 -33.32
N LYS A 26 21.14 16.98 -32.78
CA LYS A 26 19.80 16.65 -32.27
C LYS A 26 19.81 16.30 -30.78
N GLN A 27 20.93 15.80 -30.26
CA GLN A 27 21.05 15.36 -28.88
C GLN A 27 22.33 15.91 -28.24
N VAL A 28 22.20 16.43 -27.01
CA VAL A 28 23.33 16.80 -26.16
C VAL A 28 23.39 15.85 -24.98
N THR A 29 24.52 15.19 -24.79
CA THR A 29 24.76 14.32 -23.64
C THR A 29 25.44 15.12 -22.53
N LEU A 30 24.75 15.30 -21.42
CA LEU A 30 25.28 15.94 -20.21
C LEU A 30 25.82 14.88 -19.26
N LEU A 31 27.04 15.05 -18.78
CA LEU A 31 27.66 14.19 -17.78
C LEU A 31 27.29 14.70 -16.39
N GLY A 32 26.46 13.94 -15.68
CA GLY A 32 26.29 14.10 -14.25
C GLY A 32 27.55 13.62 -13.52
N GLN A 33 28.02 14.37 -12.51
CA GLN A 33 29.20 13.97 -11.73
C GLN A 33 28.90 12.68 -10.95
N ALA A 34 29.36 11.55 -11.49
CA ALA A 34 29.35 10.27 -10.78
C ALA A 34 30.52 10.10 -9.80
N ASN A 35 31.46 11.06 -9.68
CA ASN A 35 32.72 10.78 -8.97
C ASN A 35 33.58 11.97 -8.48
N THR A 36 33.01 13.12 -8.10
CA THR A 36 33.82 14.25 -7.60
C THR A 36 33.26 14.83 -6.31
N ARG A 37 34.15 14.97 -5.31
CA ARG A 37 33.94 15.55 -3.97
C ARG A 37 33.59 17.06 -3.99
N ARG A 38 32.94 17.56 -5.04
CA ARG A 38 32.68 18.98 -5.27
C ARG A 38 31.22 19.20 -5.64
N GLY A 39 30.39 19.31 -4.61
CA GLY A 39 29.10 20.01 -4.68
C GLY A 39 28.00 19.34 -5.49
N LYS A 40 26.76 19.59 -5.07
CA LYS A 40 25.54 19.13 -5.73
C LYS A 40 25.38 19.86 -7.08
N VAL A 41 25.71 19.18 -8.18
CA VAL A 41 25.42 19.69 -9.53
C VAL A 41 23.91 19.63 -9.77
N ASN A 42 23.29 20.78 -10.02
CA ASN A 42 21.87 20.89 -10.36
C ASN A 42 21.70 21.10 -11.87
N LEU A 43 21.44 20.03 -12.62
CA LEU A 43 21.11 20.11 -14.06
C LEU A 43 19.65 20.53 -14.31
N VAL A 44 18.90 20.89 -13.27
CA VAL A 44 17.55 21.44 -13.40
C VAL A 44 17.65 22.89 -13.85
N GLY A 45 16.93 23.25 -14.91
CA GLY A 45 16.92 24.62 -15.40
C GLY A 45 16.37 24.76 -16.80
N SER A 46 16.45 25.97 -17.35
CA SER A 46 16.06 26.27 -18.72
C SER A 46 17.24 26.08 -19.66
N TYR A 47 17.05 25.29 -20.70
CA TYR A 47 18.03 25.01 -21.74
C TYR A 47 17.56 25.65 -23.04
N GLY A 48 18.42 26.47 -23.63
CA GLY A 48 18.17 27.13 -24.91
C GLY A 48 18.92 26.44 -26.05
N CYS A 49 18.27 26.31 -27.20
CA CYS A 49 18.91 25.92 -28.46
C CYS A 49 18.92 27.14 -29.39
N GLU A 50 20.10 27.52 -29.87
CA GLU A 50 20.27 28.61 -30.83
C GLU A 50 20.92 28.09 -32.11
N VAL A 51 20.34 28.46 -33.26
CA VAL A 51 20.90 28.19 -34.58
C VAL A 51 21.06 29.51 -35.32
N SER A 52 22.30 29.82 -35.68
CA SER A 52 22.67 31.06 -36.39
C SER A 52 23.28 30.72 -37.75
N SER A 53 22.81 31.38 -38.81
CA SER A 53 23.39 31.29 -40.16
C SER A 53 24.61 32.19 -40.32
N GLU A 54 25.44 31.88 -41.32
CA GLU A 54 26.64 32.64 -41.66
C GLU A 54 26.34 33.73 -42.71
N ALA A 55 27.33 34.57 -43.00
CA ALA A 55 27.29 35.58 -44.05
C ALA A 55 26.73 35.02 -45.38
N PRO A 56 25.99 35.84 -46.15
CA PRO A 56 25.79 37.28 -45.97
C PRO A 56 24.62 37.66 -45.04
N SER A 57 23.73 36.71 -44.72
CA SER A 57 22.54 36.93 -43.91
C SER A 57 22.68 36.21 -42.58
N PHE A 58 23.04 36.92 -41.52
CA PHE A 58 23.14 36.37 -40.16
C PHE A 58 21.72 36.30 -39.54
N LEU A 59 21.02 35.20 -39.77
CA LEU A 59 19.72 34.90 -39.17
C LEU A 59 19.93 34.00 -37.96
N THR A 60 19.22 34.29 -36.88
CA THR A 60 19.27 33.50 -35.64
C THR A 60 17.88 33.01 -35.28
N SER A 61 17.75 31.72 -35.00
CA SER A 61 16.56 31.10 -34.44
C SER A 61 16.90 30.56 -33.06
N TYR A 62 16.01 30.78 -32.09
CA TYR A 62 16.23 30.39 -30.71
C TYR A 62 14.97 29.80 -30.09
N GLU A 63 15.13 28.72 -29.32
CA GLU A 63 14.06 28.03 -28.60
C GLU A 63 14.52 27.68 -27.19
N VAL A 64 13.58 27.59 -26.23
CA VAL A 64 13.88 27.27 -24.83
C VAL A 64 12.99 26.15 -24.32
N ALA A 65 13.57 25.25 -23.54
CA ALA A 65 12.84 24.22 -22.82
C ALA A 65 13.34 24.07 -21.38
N ASN A 66 12.44 23.72 -20.46
CA ASN A 66 12.81 23.41 -19.08
C ASN A 66 13.18 21.93 -18.94
N MET A 67 14.32 21.66 -18.32
CA MET A 67 14.81 20.33 -17.96
C MET A 67 14.59 20.09 -16.46
N SER A 68 13.97 18.96 -16.13
CA SER A 68 13.84 18.44 -14.78
C SER A 68 14.70 17.19 -14.63
N VAL A 69 15.31 16.99 -13.46
CA VAL A 69 16.11 15.82 -13.13
C VAL A 69 15.41 15.04 -12.03
N ALA A 70 15.29 13.73 -12.22
CA ALA A 70 14.72 12.86 -11.22
C ALA A 70 15.42 11.51 -11.14
N ILE A 71 15.39 10.93 -9.95
CA ILE A 71 15.70 9.54 -9.66
C ILE A 71 14.38 8.89 -9.24
N PRO A 72 13.69 8.16 -10.14
CA PRO A 72 12.46 7.48 -9.80
C PRO A 72 12.65 6.45 -8.68
N PRO A 73 11.64 6.22 -7.83
CA PRO A 73 11.68 5.12 -6.86
C PRO A 73 11.86 3.79 -7.61
N LYS A 74 12.74 2.93 -7.09
CA LYS A 74 13.03 1.61 -7.71
C LYS A 74 11.98 0.55 -7.39
N GLU A 75 11.25 0.73 -6.30
CA GLU A 75 10.32 -0.25 -5.74
C GLU A 75 8.97 0.40 -5.43
N ARG A 76 7.92 -0.42 -5.38
CA ARG A 76 6.56 0.01 -5.00
C ARG A 76 6.55 0.49 -3.55
N PRO A 77 5.65 1.41 -3.19
CA PRO A 77 5.55 1.88 -1.81
C PRO A 77 5.16 0.72 -0.88
N ASN A 78 5.69 0.72 0.34
CA ASN A 78 5.36 -0.25 1.36
C ASN A 78 4.12 0.22 2.12
N LEU A 79 3.03 -0.57 2.07
CA LEU A 79 1.78 -0.32 2.78
C LEU A 79 1.71 -1.22 4.03
N GLN A 80 1.45 -0.63 5.18
CA GLN A 80 1.39 -1.34 6.47
C GLN A 80 0.19 -0.88 7.31
N GLY A 81 -0.21 -1.68 8.29
CA GLY A 81 -1.25 -1.36 9.27
C GLY A 81 -2.67 -1.81 8.90
N LEU A 82 -2.89 -2.27 7.67
CA LEU A 82 -4.18 -2.84 7.27
C LEU A 82 -4.37 -4.22 7.89
N ARG A 83 -5.46 -4.40 8.64
CA ARG A 83 -5.87 -5.70 9.20
C ARG A 83 -6.70 -6.50 8.19
N PRO A 84 -6.73 -7.84 8.28
CA PRO A 84 -7.53 -8.68 7.37
C PRO A 84 -9.04 -8.42 7.43
N SER A 85 -9.55 -7.96 8.57
CA SER A 85 -10.97 -7.68 8.78
C SER A 85 -11.22 -6.54 9.76
N TYR A 86 -12.34 -5.84 9.59
CA TYR A 86 -12.79 -4.75 10.47
C TYR A 86 -14.30 -4.81 10.72
N GLU A 87 -14.73 -4.30 11.86
CA GLU A 87 -16.14 -4.05 12.17
C GLU A 87 -16.56 -2.62 11.76
N THR A 88 -17.85 -2.44 11.43
CA THR A 88 -18.44 -1.10 11.26
C THR A 88 -18.45 -0.42 12.62
N GLY A 89 -17.50 0.46 12.87
CA GLY A 89 -17.17 0.68 14.29
C GLY A 89 -15.75 1.16 14.51
N GLU A 90 -14.86 0.64 13.68
CA GLU A 90 -13.44 0.74 13.97
C GLU A 90 -12.75 1.85 13.19
N ASN A 91 -11.55 2.19 13.66
CA ASN A 91 -10.62 3.08 12.98
C ASN A 91 -9.61 2.23 12.20
N LEU A 92 -9.49 2.53 10.92
CA LEU A 92 -8.38 2.09 10.09
C LEU A 92 -7.19 3.02 10.34
N HIS A 93 -6.07 2.44 10.77
CA HIS A 93 -4.77 3.10 10.82
C HIS A 93 -3.82 2.40 9.85
N ALA A 94 -3.31 3.13 8.87
CA ALA A 94 -2.34 2.61 7.92
C ALA A 94 -1.18 3.58 7.73
N GLU A 95 -0.02 3.05 7.41
CA GLU A 95 1.16 3.82 7.04
C GLU A 95 1.66 3.37 5.68
N CYS A 96 2.03 4.34 4.86
CA CYS A 96 2.65 4.10 3.59
C CYS A 96 4.03 4.76 3.54
N THR A 97 5.02 4.03 3.02
CA THR A 97 6.39 4.52 2.87
C THR A 97 6.88 4.31 1.44
N SER A 98 7.38 5.36 0.79
CA SER A 98 7.96 5.27 -0.56
C SER A 98 9.39 4.71 -0.51
N ALA A 99 9.82 4.07 -1.60
CA ALA A 99 11.24 3.87 -1.85
C ALA A 99 11.95 5.23 -2.05
N PRO A 100 13.27 5.32 -1.77
CA PRO A 100 14.03 6.56 -1.94
C PRO A 100 13.99 7.06 -3.39
N SER A 101 13.78 8.36 -3.56
CA SER A 101 13.69 9.03 -4.87
C SER A 101 14.17 10.47 -4.80
N TYR A 102 14.39 11.09 -5.96
CA TYR A 102 14.65 12.51 -6.09
C TYR A 102 13.78 13.10 -7.21
N PRO A 103 12.98 14.15 -6.97
CA PRO A 103 12.60 14.65 -5.64
C PRO A 103 11.90 13.56 -4.81
N ALA A 104 11.62 13.85 -3.54
CA ALA A 104 10.83 12.96 -2.69
C ALA A 104 9.48 12.65 -3.36
N ALA A 105 9.07 11.39 -3.35
CA ALA A 105 7.83 10.97 -3.99
C ALA A 105 6.61 11.46 -3.21
N VAL A 106 5.61 11.98 -3.93
CA VAL A 106 4.33 12.33 -3.32
C VAL A 106 3.50 11.05 -3.16
N LEU A 107 3.05 10.81 -1.93
CA LEU A 107 2.22 9.67 -1.58
C LEU A 107 0.75 10.05 -1.53
N ALA A 108 -0.13 9.13 -1.94
CA ALA A 108 -1.57 9.27 -1.79
C ALA A 108 -2.21 7.92 -1.40
N PHE A 109 -3.23 7.97 -0.56
CA PHE A 109 -4.09 6.82 -0.28
C PHE A 109 -5.32 6.86 -1.17
N ILE A 110 -5.68 5.72 -1.74
CA ILE A 110 -6.86 5.54 -2.59
C ILE A 110 -7.69 4.41 -1.97
N LEU A 111 -8.90 4.73 -1.53
CA LEU A 111 -9.85 3.79 -0.92
C LEU A 111 -10.97 3.47 -1.93
N ASN A 112 -11.08 2.21 -2.30
CA ASN A 112 -12.06 1.72 -3.29
C ASN A 112 -12.04 2.52 -4.61
N GLY A 113 -10.85 2.91 -5.07
CA GLY A 113 -10.65 3.69 -6.29
C GLY A 113 -10.83 5.20 -6.14
N ASN A 114 -11.16 5.71 -4.95
CA ASN A 114 -11.28 7.14 -4.68
C ASN A 114 -10.15 7.62 -3.78
N GLU A 115 -9.51 8.72 -4.14
CA GLU A 115 -8.47 9.33 -3.32
C GLU A 115 -9.03 9.78 -1.96
N VAL A 116 -8.29 9.49 -0.89
CA VAL A 116 -8.69 9.83 0.48
C VAL A 116 -8.42 11.31 0.73
N ASN A 117 -9.38 11.98 1.39
CA ASN A 117 -9.24 13.40 1.74
C ASN A 117 -8.06 13.64 2.69
N GLU A 118 -7.33 14.74 2.46
CA GLU A 118 -6.18 15.16 3.26
C GLU A 118 -6.48 15.25 4.77
N ALA A 119 -7.73 15.54 5.16
CA ALA A 119 -8.17 15.59 6.56
C ALA A 119 -7.99 14.28 7.33
N PHE A 120 -7.89 13.14 6.63
CA PHE A 120 -7.66 11.82 7.22
C PHE A 120 -6.21 11.35 7.09
N THR A 121 -5.35 12.14 6.43
CA THR A 121 -3.97 11.78 6.17
C THR A 121 -3.01 12.75 6.86
N LYS A 122 -1.81 12.27 7.17
CA LYS A 122 -0.77 13.11 7.75
C LYS A 122 0.61 12.65 7.28
N GLU A 123 1.36 13.58 6.70
CA GLU A 123 2.77 13.38 6.40
C GLU A 123 3.55 13.12 7.68
N LEU A 124 4.34 12.05 7.69
CA LEU A 124 5.19 11.70 8.82
C LEU A 124 6.61 12.20 8.56
N PRO A 125 7.29 12.71 9.60
CA PRO A 125 8.70 13.05 9.48
C PRO A 125 9.51 11.79 9.13
N ILE A 126 10.56 12.01 8.36
CA ILE A 126 11.55 10.98 8.03
C ILE A 126 12.80 11.34 8.79
N ASP A 127 13.40 10.35 9.45
CA ASP A 127 14.71 10.51 10.06
C ASP A 127 15.65 11.07 9.00
N GLY A 128 16.20 12.26 9.30
CA GLY A 128 16.67 13.20 8.31
C GLY A 128 17.66 12.62 7.30
N PRO A 129 17.86 13.32 6.17
CA PRO A 129 18.91 12.94 5.24
C PRO A 129 20.22 12.86 6.04
N SER A 130 20.87 11.70 6.02
CA SER A 130 22.33 11.69 6.11
C SER A 130 22.78 12.66 5.02
N ASP A 131 23.44 13.76 5.40
CA ASP A 131 23.77 14.92 4.55
C ASP A 131 24.42 14.57 3.18
N ASP A 132 24.85 13.32 3.01
CA ASP A 132 25.48 12.78 1.81
C ASP A 132 24.51 12.15 0.77
N ASN A 133 23.22 11.93 1.07
CA ASN A 133 22.29 11.22 0.17
C ASN A 133 21.33 12.17 -0.57
N ILE A 134 21.41 12.20 -1.91
CA ILE A 134 20.54 13.02 -2.78
C ILE A 134 19.07 12.55 -2.83
N VAL A 135 18.81 11.29 -2.48
CA VAL A 135 17.47 10.69 -2.50
C VAL A 135 16.85 10.67 -1.11
N SER A 136 15.53 10.80 -1.06
CA SER A 136 14.74 10.70 0.17
C SER A 136 13.49 9.83 -0.04
N SER A 137 13.07 9.17 1.02
CA SER A 137 11.76 8.50 1.08
C SER A 137 10.67 9.51 1.42
N SER A 138 9.41 9.09 1.39
CA SER A 138 8.23 9.82 1.89
C SER A 138 7.38 8.89 2.73
N ARG A 139 6.72 9.40 3.77
CA ARG A 139 5.88 8.62 4.68
C ARG A 139 4.55 9.32 4.89
N LEU A 140 3.46 8.58 4.73
CA LEU A 140 2.09 9.09 4.88
C LEU A 140 1.32 8.15 5.80
N SER A 141 0.67 8.72 6.82
CA SER A 141 -0.26 7.98 7.67
C SER A 141 -1.70 8.28 7.29
N LEU A 142 -2.57 7.29 7.47
CA LEU A 142 -4.02 7.35 7.28
C LEU A 142 -4.71 6.98 8.59
N SER A 143 -5.71 7.76 8.97
CA SER A 143 -6.60 7.47 10.09
C SER A 143 -8.04 7.74 9.69
N LEU A 144 -8.81 6.67 9.43
CA LEU A 144 -10.19 6.77 8.95
C LEU A 144 -11.14 5.91 9.76
N ARG A 145 -12.26 6.51 10.18
CA ARG A 145 -13.35 5.79 10.85
C ARG A 145 -14.18 5.02 9.82
N LEU A 146 -14.15 3.69 9.88
CA LEU A 146 -14.76 2.82 8.88
C LEU A 146 -16.28 2.66 9.06
N GLU A 147 -17.01 3.05 8.03
CA GLU A 147 -18.45 2.86 7.88
C GLU A 147 -18.82 1.78 6.86
N ARG A 148 -20.08 1.31 6.90
CA ARG A 148 -20.59 0.26 6.01
C ARG A 148 -20.40 0.58 4.52
N HIS A 149 -20.52 1.85 4.14
CA HIS A 149 -20.37 2.28 2.73
C HIS A 149 -18.93 2.11 2.19
N HIS A 150 -17.93 1.97 3.06
CA HIS A 150 -16.55 1.69 2.66
C HIS A 150 -16.31 0.21 2.29
N PHE A 151 -17.29 -0.68 2.48
CA PHE A 151 -17.18 -2.10 2.13
C PHE A 151 -18.19 -2.51 1.04
N PRO A 152 -18.08 -1.96 -0.18
CA PRO A 152 -18.93 -2.41 -1.29
C PRO A 152 -18.69 -3.90 -1.54
N GLY A 153 -19.75 -4.71 -1.45
CA GLY A 153 -19.61 -6.17 -1.57
C GLY A 153 -18.87 -6.84 -0.39
N GLY A 154 -18.79 -6.18 0.77
CA GLY A 154 -18.20 -6.75 1.99
C GLY A 154 -16.67 -6.67 2.07
N THR A 155 -16.01 -6.02 1.11
CA THR A 155 -14.57 -5.84 1.08
C THR A 155 -14.23 -4.37 0.83
N LEU A 156 -13.14 -3.88 1.43
CA LEU A 156 -12.52 -2.62 1.06
C LEU A 156 -11.16 -2.90 0.41
N SER A 157 -10.76 -2.03 -0.50
CA SER A 157 -9.44 -2.03 -1.12
C SER A 157 -8.74 -0.72 -0.81
N LEU A 158 -7.56 -0.82 -0.20
CA LEU A 158 -6.70 0.30 0.11
C LEU A 158 -5.46 0.24 -0.77
N THR A 159 -5.26 1.26 -1.59
CA THR A 159 -4.08 1.44 -2.42
C THR A 159 -3.25 2.59 -1.88
N CYS A 160 -1.95 2.38 -1.74
CA CYS A 160 -1.00 3.48 -1.64
C CYS A 160 -0.31 3.70 -2.97
N GLN A 161 -0.35 4.94 -3.46
CA GLN A 161 0.29 5.38 -4.69
C GLN A 161 1.48 6.29 -4.38
N SER A 162 2.58 6.09 -5.10
CA SER A 162 3.80 6.89 -5.05
C SER A 162 4.06 7.52 -6.41
N THR A 163 4.17 8.85 -6.46
CA THR A 163 4.29 9.61 -7.72
C THR A 163 5.42 10.63 -7.68
N LEU A 164 5.91 11.00 -8.87
CA LEU A 164 6.81 12.16 -9.05
C LEU A 164 6.12 13.18 -9.96
N PRO A 165 5.33 14.12 -9.39
CA PRO A 165 4.61 15.11 -10.17
C PRO A 165 5.55 15.97 -11.03
N GLY A 166 5.16 16.25 -12.27
CA GLY A 166 5.92 17.10 -13.20
C GLY A 166 7.14 16.45 -13.86
N ILE A 167 7.52 15.23 -13.49
CA ILE A 167 8.63 14.50 -14.13
C ILE A 167 8.11 13.72 -15.34
N LYS A 168 8.51 14.16 -16.53
CA LYS A 168 8.15 13.48 -17.80
C LYS A 168 8.73 12.06 -17.81
N GLY A 169 7.87 11.07 -18.09
CA GLY A 169 8.26 9.66 -18.20
C GLY A 169 8.35 8.91 -16.86
N ALA A 170 8.22 9.58 -15.71
CA ALA A 170 8.06 8.91 -14.42
C ALA A 170 6.69 8.23 -14.35
N ARG A 171 6.65 6.99 -13.85
CA ARG A 171 5.42 6.22 -13.67
C ARG A 171 5.04 6.18 -12.19
N ALA A 172 3.75 6.23 -11.91
CA ALA A 172 3.22 5.96 -10.58
C ALA A 172 3.49 4.51 -10.20
N LEU A 173 3.87 4.28 -8.94
CA LEU A 173 4.03 2.94 -8.36
C LEU A 173 3.00 2.77 -7.25
N GLU A 174 2.38 1.59 -7.20
CA GLU A 174 1.24 1.34 -6.32
C GLU A 174 1.37 0.02 -5.58
N THR A 175 0.86 -0.02 -4.35
CA THR A 175 0.65 -1.25 -3.57
C THR A 175 -0.79 -1.26 -3.09
N THR A 176 -1.49 -2.36 -3.32
CA THR A 176 -2.91 -2.51 -2.98
C THR A 176 -3.09 -3.69 -2.05
N GLU A 177 -3.82 -3.47 -0.96
CA GLU A 177 -4.24 -4.51 -0.04
C GLU A 177 -5.76 -4.45 0.17
N THR A 178 -6.35 -5.52 0.69
CA THR A 178 -7.79 -5.65 0.88
C THR A 178 -8.13 -6.11 2.29
N ALA A 179 -9.22 -5.59 2.83
CA ALA A 179 -9.76 -6.03 4.12
C ALA A 179 -11.26 -6.32 4.02
N THR A 180 -11.73 -7.28 4.81
CA THR A 180 -13.12 -7.74 4.82
C THR A 180 -13.94 -7.09 5.93
N LEU A 181 -15.24 -6.95 5.72
CA LEU A 181 -16.16 -6.60 6.79
C LEU A 181 -16.36 -7.84 7.67
N ALA A 182 -16.02 -7.74 8.94
CA ALA A 182 -16.19 -8.83 9.89
C ALA A 182 -17.67 -9.24 9.99
N ALA A 183 -17.94 -10.53 9.91
CA ALA A 183 -19.26 -11.07 10.15
C ALA A 183 -19.63 -10.86 11.62
N SER A 184 -20.80 -10.28 11.89
CA SER A 184 -21.32 -10.22 13.25
C SER A 184 -21.58 -11.65 13.72
N ASN A 185 -20.69 -12.19 14.55
CA ASN A 185 -20.83 -13.51 15.18
C ASN A 185 -21.84 -13.48 16.33
N GLN A 186 -22.92 -12.71 16.18
CA GLN A 186 -24.06 -12.81 17.07
C GLN A 186 -24.71 -14.15 16.77
N ARG A 187 -24.33 -15.17 17.55
CA ARG A 187 -24.97 -16.49 17.58
C ARG A 187 -26.47 -16.27 17.46
N LEU A 188 -27.09 -16.85 16.44
CA LEU A 188 -28.50 -17.21 16.46
C LEU A 188 -28.68 -18.22 17.61
N ALA A 189 -28.74 -17.72 18.84
CA ALA A 189 -29.15 -18.51 19.98
C ALA A 189 -30.65 -18.76 19.82
N GLN A 190 -31.02 -19.77 19.04
CA GLN A 190 -32.33 -20.37 19.18
C GLN A 190 -32.34 -21.07 20.55
N GLU A 191 -33.06 -20.50 21.51
CA GLU A 191 -33.43 -21.21 22.73
C GLU A 191 -34.16 -22.50 22.29
N PRO A 192 -33.75 -23.69 22.78
CA PRO A 192 -34.55 -24.89 22.56
C PRO A 192 -35.94 -24.68 23.18
N PRO A 193 -37.01 -25.21 22.56
CA PRO A 193 -38.37 -25.02 23.07
C PRO A 193 -38.47 -25.51 24.51
N ARG A 194 -38.96 -24.64 25.40
CA ARG A 194 -39.23 -24.99 26.80
C ARG A 194 -40.34 -26.04 26.82
N SER A 195 -39.96 -27.30 27.03
CA SER A 195 -40.90 -28.37 27.33
C SER A 195 -41.48 -28.13 28.72
N GLY A 196 -42.66 -27.50 28.76
CA GLY A 196 -43.45 -27.36 29.97
C GLY A 196 -44.31 -28.59 30.18
N SER A 197 -43.97 -29.43 31.16
CA SER A 197 -44.94 -30.32 31.79
C SER A 197 -44.77 -30.28 33.31
N SER A 198 -45.52 -29.40 33.96
CA SER A 198 -45.76 -29.46 35.39
C SER A 198 -46.83 -30.52 35.63
N PHE A 199 -46.43 -31.73 36.02
CA PHE A 199 -47.35 -32.70 36.62
C PHE A 199 -47.28 -32.53 38.13
N ASN A 200 -48.32 -31.90 38.69
CA ASN A 200 -48.58 -31.90 40.12
C ASN A 200 -49.05 -33.30 40.54
N ILE A 201 -48.34 -33.94 41.47
CA ILE A 201 -48.80 -35.15 42.15
C ILE A 201 -49.11 -34.77 43.61
N PRO A 202 -50.37 -34.86 44.09
CA PRO A 202 -50.66 -34.78 45.50
C PRO A 202 -50.45 -36.15 46.16
N VAL A 203 -49.79 -36.14 47.30
CA VAL A 203 -49.63 -37.27 48.21
C VAL A 203 -50.97 -37.51 48.92
N LEU A 204 -51.54 -38.70 48.81
CA LEU A 204 -52.59 -39.15 49.72
C LEU A 204 -52.37 -40.59 50.17
N SER A 205 -52.05 -40.68 51.45
CA SER A 205 -52.15 -41.84 52.33
C SER A 205 -53.52 -42.52 52.21
N THR A 206 -53.55 -43.85 52.05
CA THR A 206 -54.23 -44.79 52.98
C THR A 206 -54.08 -46.25 52.54
N MET A 207 -53.75 -47.07 53.54
CA MET A 207 -53.79 -48.53 53.69
C MET A 207 -54.79 -49.32 52.81
N MET A 208 -54.32 -50.44 52.25
CA MET A 208 -55.07 -51.69 52.27
C MET A 208 -54.14 -52.92 52.22
N LEU A 209 -54.44 -53.88 53.09
CA LEU A 209 -53.78 -55.14 53.38
C LEU A 209 -53.85 -56.15 52.21
N CYS A 210 -53.15 -57.30 52.42
CA CYS A 210 -53.32 -58.63 51.79
C CYS A 210 -52.30 -58.93 50.66
N ILE A 211 -51.49 -60.00 50.62
CA ILE A 211 -51.42 -61.28 51.35
C ILE A 211 -49.97 -61.82 51.25
N LEU A 212 -49.54 -62.57 52.27
CA LEU A 212 -48.32 -63.38 52.34
C LEU A 212 -48.26 -64.49 51.26
N ALA A 213 -47.08 -64.70 50.68
CA ALA A 213 -46.60 -66.01 50.24
C ALA A 213 -45.06 -66.03 50.20
N THR A 214 -44.48 -66.73 51.17
CA THR A 214 -43.08 -67.15 51.24
C THR A 214 -42.88 -68.44 50.42
N VAL A 215 -41.90 -68.53 49.52
CA VAL A 215 -41.16 -69.79 49.27
C VAL A 215 -39.74 -69.48 48.79
N GLU A 216 -38.82 -70.31 49.27
CA GLU A 216 -37.36 -70.29 49.23
C GLU A 216 -36.71 -70.50 47.84
N SER A 217 -35.46 -70.01 47.74
CA SER A 217 -34.24 -70.70 47.28
C SER A 217 -34.36 -71.86 46.28
N VAL A 218 -33.58 -71.82 45.19
CA VAL A 218 -32.51 -72.82 44.87
C VAL A 218 -31.83 -72.52 43.51
N CYS A 219 -30.50 -72.59 43.61
CA CYS A 219 -29.38 -72.71 42.70
C CYS A 219 -29.51 -73.04 41.19
N CYS A 220 -28.42 -72.59 40.53
CA CYS A 220 -27.59 -73.27 39.52
C CYS A 220 -28.08 -73.38 38.07
N GLY A 221 -27.20 -72.95 37.16
CA GLY A 221 -27.25 -73.36 35.75
C GLY A 221 -26.38 -72.52 34.82
N ASN A 222 -25.05 -72.64 34.94
CA ASN A 222 -24.12 -72.35 33.84
C ASN A 222 -24.46 -73.22 32.63
N PHE A 223 -24.47 -72.67 31.42
CA PHE A 223 -24.03 -73.42 30.23
C PHE A 223 -23.47 -72.49 29.15
N SER A 224 -22.23 -72.78 28.79
CA SER A 224 -21.41 -72.17 27.75
C SER A 224 -21.79 -72.64 26.33
N TYR A 225 -21.05 -72.10 25.35
CA TYR A 225 -20.89 -72.49 23.93
C TYR A 225 -21.84 -71.78 22.93
N LEU A 226 -21.43 -71.42 21.70
CA LEU A 226 -20.32 -71.86 20.86
C LEU A 226 -19.94 -70.78 19.82
N HIS A 227 -18.69 -70.85 19.37
CA HIS A 227 -18.07 -70.23 18.19
C HIS A 227 -18.95 -70.19 16.93
N MET A 228 -18.81 -69.10 16.17
CA MET A 228 -18.45 -69.14 14.74
C MET A 228 -17.72 -67.85 14.36
#